data_AF-A0A965CIM2-F1
#
_entry.id   AF-A0A965CIM2-F1
#
_cell.length_a   1.000
_cell.length_b   1.000
_cell.length_c   1.000
_cell.angle_alpha   90.00
_cell.angle_beta   90.00
_cell.angle_gamma   90.00
#
_symmetry.space_group_name_H-M   'P 1'
#
loop_
_entity.id
_entity.type
_entity.pdbx_description
1 polymer ?
#
loop_
_entity_poly.entity_id
_entity_poly.type
_entity_poly.pdbx_seq_one_letter_code
_entity_poly.pdbx_strand_id
1 'polypeptide(L)' 'MSGKQQRQQMIARIIASTDVSSQPELQRLLKKKNVTATQATISRDLE' A
#
# COMPACT_ATOMS: atom_id res chain seq x y z
N MET A 1 -2.82 16.59 -4.59
CA MET A 1 -3.17 15.15 -4.64
C MET A 1 -3.64 14.72 -3.27
N SER A 2 -4.73 13.96 -3.16
CA SER A 2 -5.18 13.47 -1.85
C SER A 2 -4.26 12.34 -1.36
N GLY A 3 -4.13 12.18 -0.03
CA GLY A 3 -3.33 11.09 0.55
C GLY A 3 -3.80 9.69 0.12
N LYS A 4 -5.07 9.54 -0.31
CA LYS A 4 -5.60 8.28 -0.87
C LYS A 4 -5.00 7.95 -2.23
N GLN A 5 -5.10 8.85 -3.21
CA GLN A 5 -4.61 8.60 -4.57
C GLN A 5 -3.10 8.32 -4.58
N GLN A 6 -2.33 9.07 -3.79
CA GLN A 6 -0.90 8.84 -3.65
C GLN A 6 -0.59 7.44 -3.10
N ARG A 7 -1.35 6.99 -2.09
CA ARG A 7 -1.17 5.64 -1.51
C ARG A 7 -1.55 4.54 -2.51
N GLN A 8 -2.67 4.68 -3.22
CA GLN A 8 -3.08 3.71 -4.25
C GLN A 8 -2.05 3.58 -5.38
N GLN A 9 -1.49 4.70 -5.85
CA GLN A 9 -0.40 4.67 -6.83
C GLN A 9 0.86 3.97 -6.28
N MET A 10 1.18 4.18 -5.00
CA MET A 10 2.30 3.50 -4.36
C MET A 10 2.05 1.98 -4.21
N ILE A 11 0.84 1.59 -3.83
CA ILE A 11 0.42 0.18 -3.73
C ILE A 11 0.60 -0.51 -5.09
N ALA A 12 0.08 0.09 -6.17
CA ALA A 12 0.22 -0.46 -7.51
C ALA A 12 1.68 -0.65 -7.92
N ARG A 13 2.55 0.33 -7.62
CA ARG A 13 3.99 0.22 -7.88
C ARG A 13 4.66 -0.89 -7.09
N ILE A 14 4.28 -1.08 -5.82
CA ILE A 14 4.85 -2.13 -4.96
C ILE A 14 4.45 -3.51 -5.51
N ILE A 15 3.15 -3.74 -5.78
CA ILE A 15 2.65 -5.02 -6.30
C ILE A 15 3.27 -5.34 -7.66
N ALA A 16 3.49 -4.34 -8.52
CA ALA A 16 4.11 -4.55 -9.83
C ALA A 16 5.62 -4.86 -9.77
N SER A 17 6.30 -4.52 -8.67
CA SER A 17 7.78 -4.62 -8.57
C SER A 17 8.27 -5.64 -7.55
N THR A 18 7.40 -6.15 -6.70
CA THR A 18 7.73 -7.08 -5.61
C THR A 18 6.62 -8.11 -5.51
N ASP A 19 6.99 -9.38 -5.32
CA ASP A 19 6.01 -10.41 -5.00
C ASP A 19 5.46 -10.17 -3.59
N VAL A 20 4.22 -9.68 -3.51
CA VAL A 20 3.54 -9.36 -2.25
C VAL A 20 2.48 -10.41 -2.00
N SER A 21 2.68 -11.18 -0.94
CA SER A 21 1.85 -12.34 -0.61
C SER A 21 0.68 -12.00 0.33
N SER A 22 0.70 -10.83 0.98
CA SER A 22 -0.30 -10.48 2.00
C SER A 22 -0.41 -8.98 2.26
N GLN A 23 -1.57 -8.55 2.77
CA GLN A 23 -1.80 -7.14 3.14
C GLN A 23 -0.88 -6.63 4.28
N PRO A 24 -0.56 -7.42 5.34
CA PRO A 24 0.41 -7.00 6.35
C PRO A 24 1.82 -6.80 5.77
N GLU A 25 2.21 -7.60 4.79
CA GLU A 25 3.46 -7.40 4.05
C GLU A 25 3.44 -6.07 3.28
N LEU A 26 2.37 -5.81 2.53
CA LEU A 26 2.16 -4.54 1.82
C LEU A 26 2.24 -3.34 2.79
N GLN A 27 1.63 -3.45 3.98
CA GLN A 27 1.68 -2.42 5.01
C GLN A 27 3.12 -2.12 5.46
N ARG A 28 3.93 -3.15 5.66
CA ARG A 28 5.36 -2.99 6.02
C ARG A 28 6.14 -2.29 4.90
N LEU A 29 5.88 -2.65 3.64
CA LEU A 29 6.53 -2.03 2.48
C LEU A 29 6.15 -0.56 2.31
N LEU A 30 4.87 -0.22 2.53
CA LEU A 30 4.40 1.17 2.55
C LEU A 30 5.06 1.97 3.67
N LYS A 31 5.16 1.41 4.88
CA LYS A 31 5.83 2.06 6.01
C LYS A 31 7.31 2.36 5.72
N LYS A 32 8.03 1.44 5.06
CA LYS A 32 9.41 1.67 4.60
C LYS A 32 9.55 2.84 3.61
N LYS A 33 8.46 3.21 2.93
CA LYS A 33 8.39 4.36 2.01
C LYS A 33 7.74 5.60 2.64
N ASN A 34 7.67 5.66 3.98
CA ASN A 34 7.03 6.73 4.76
C ASN A 34 5.52 6.90 4.47
N VAL A 35 4.84 5.84 4.02
CA VAL A 35 3.39 5.83 3.84
C VAL A 35 2.76 5.04 4.98
N THR A 36 2.14 5.75 5.92
CA THR A 36 1.41 5.14 7.03
C THR A 36 -0.04 4.89 6.62
N ALA A 37 -0.48 3.63 6.73
CA ALA A 37 -1.86 3.22 6.52
C ALA A 37 -2.22 2.08 7.47
N THR A 38 -3.48 2.04 7.90
CA THR A 38 -4.02 0.91 8.67
C THR A 38 -4.31 -0.27 7.75
N GLN A 39 -4.42 -1.48 8.29
CA GLN A 39 -4.80 -2.65 7.51
C GLN A 39 -6.18 -2.46 6.85
N ALA A 40 -7.16 -1.90 7.56
CA ALA A 40 -8.48 -1.60 6.98
C ALA A 40 -8.41 -0.62 5.79
N THR A 41 -7.50 0.36 5.87
CA THR A 41 -7.28 1.32 4.77
C THR A 41 -6.66 0.63 3.55
N ILE A 42 -5.71 -0.29 3.78
CA ILE A 42 -5.07 -1.06 2.70
C ILE A 42 -6.08 -2.00 2.05
N SER A 43 -6.91 -2.69 2.83
CA SER A 43 -7.95 -3.57 2.30
C SER A 43 -8.88 -2.81 1.35
N ARG A 44 -9.37 -1.63 1.76
CA ARG A 44 -10.26 -0.79 0.95
C ARG A 44 -9.59 -0.18 -0.29
N ASP A 45 -8.27 -0.04 -0.29
CA ASP A 45 -7.54 0.45 -1.46
C ASP A 45 -7.24 -0.65 -2.48
N LEU A 46 -7.32 -1.92 -2.07
CA LEU A 46 -7.14 -3.11 -2.90
C LEU A 46 -8.45 -3.64 -3.50
N GLU A 47 -9.60 -3.30 -2.89
CA GLU A 47 -10.94 -3.46 -3.47
C GLU A 47 -11.14 -2.53 -4.68
#